data_AF-A0A5D0RV16-F1
#
_entry.id   AF-A0A5D0RV16-F1
#
_cell.length_a   1.000
_cell.length_b   1.000
_cell.length_c   1.000
_cell.angle_alpha   90.00
_cell.angle_beta   90.00
_cell.angle_gamma   90.00
#
_symmetry.space_group_name_H-M   'P 1'
#
loop_
_entity.id
_entity.type
_entity.pdbx_description
1 polymer ?
#
loop_
_entity_poly.entity_id
_entity_poly.type
_entity_poly.pdbx_seq_one_letter_code
_entity_poly.pdbx_strand_id
1 'polypeptide(L)'
;MRIHKRLVGRGATPDVNQRLDRQRFKGGLHESDTPYSDGWHCRHYDRAALHGAGARPAPQHPHGDRLDLDRATPIRTPPLCPKALSDKLDDNIRVDPVGAAEGFKALARDSRGTTIMVFHSQSYLQQLYGVEGSPDVFADYNVGPTIAVNPGNAYFVPADSPYKTMDDIFGAAETGTPVRVAIQPGGVSEIGFTAMLNAARLRAPGSEANIVPVNAGAQSDKYQAMWDELADVINGSIQANEQFAQLPADDPTAMHFVWIAATPETLAQGPEEGMGATNRDAMLAYARPATSVPASLDWKSRPSSSGHRPRSISSKVWKASVI
;
A
#
# COMPACT_ATOMS: atom_id res chain seq x y z
N MET A 1 -0.81 36.82 0.84
CA MET A 1 -1.47 36.97 -0.47
C MET A 1 -2.97 36.73 -0.26
N ARG A 2 -3.83 37.69 -0.62
CA ARG A 2 -5.23 37.77 -0.17
C ARG A 2 -6.11 36.68 -0.81
N ILE A 3 -6.84 35.95 0.01
CA ILE A 3 -7.89 34.99 -0.39
C ILE A 3 -9.22 35.75 -0.44
N HIS A 4 -9.92 35.71 -1.57
CA HIS A 4 -11.30 36.18 -1.69
C HIS A 4 -12.27 35.01 -1.47
N LYS A 5 -13.12 35.15 -0.44
CA LYS A 5 -14.23 34.26 -0.11
C LYS A 5 -15.49 34.76 -0.81
N ARG A 6 -16.13 33.93 -1.63
CA ARG A 6 -17.50 34.17 -2.09
C ARG A 6 -18.44 33.37 -1.18
N LEU A 7 -19.17 34.07 -0.33
CA LEU A 7 -20.23 33.54 0.53
C LEU A 7 -21.56 33.58 -0.22
N VAL A 8 -22.31 32.47 -0.19
CA VAL A 8 -23.76 32.46 -0.39
C VAL A 8 -24.36 31.74 0.82
N GLY A 9 -25.06 32.49 1.68
CA GLY A 9 -25.88 31.95 2.80
C GLY A 9 -27.23 31.44 2.30
N ARG A 10 -28.14 30.83 3.06
CA ARG A 10 -28.51 30.76 4.50
C ARG A 10 -29.27 29.40 4.70
N GLY A 11 -29.55 28.81 5.86
CA GLY A 11 -29.35 29.13 7.28
C GLY A 11 -30.04 28.10 8.21
N ALA A 12 -29.75 28.21 9.53
CA ALA A 12 -30.45 27.70 10.73
C ALA A 12 -30.60 26.16 10.95
N THR A 13 -30.41 25.50 12.11
CA THR A 13 -30.09 25.81 13.54
C THR A 13 -29.71 24.46 14.24
N PRO A 14 -29.07 24.43 15.44
CA PRO A 14 -28.50 23.22 16.05
C PRO A 14 -29.34 22.62 17.21
N ASP A 15 -29.21 21.29 17.44
CA ASP A 15 -29.63 20.62 18.70
C ASP A 15 -28.76 19.34 18.89
N VAL A 16 -27.78 19.29 19.80
CA VAL A 16 -27.76 18.85 21.23
C VAL A 16 -27.94 17.32 21.44
N ASN A 17 -27.03 16.78 22.28
CA ASN A 17 -26.90 15.41 22.85
C ASN A 17 -26.01 14.46 22.01
N GLN A 18 -24.98 13.79 22.54
CA GLN A 18 -24.76 13.26 23.90
C GLN A 18 -23.27 13.28 24.30
N ARG A 19 -23.04 13.55 25.59
CA ARG A 19 -21.80 13.24 26.32
C ARG A 19 -21.70 11.73 26.54
N LEU A 20 -20.51 11.17 26.37
CA LEU A 20 -20.08 10.02 27.15
C LEU A 20 -18.65 10.26 27.65
N ASP A 21 -18.54 10.32 28.98
CA ASP A 21 -17.31 10.29 29.77
C ASP A 21 -16.41 9.10 29.39
N ARG A 22 -15.11 9.36 29.23
CA ARG A 22 -14.08 8.38 29.62
C ARG A 22 -12.89 9.06 30.29
N GLN A 23 -12.86 8.80 31.59
CA GLN A 23 -11.79 8.78 32.59
C GLN A 23 -10.35 8.99 32.12
N ARG A 24 -9.68 9.85 32.89
CA ARG A 24 -8.23 10.07 32.98
C ARG A 24 -7.48 8.77 33.28
N PHE A 25 -6.41 8.51 32.54
CA PHE A 25 -5.25 7.77 33.06
C PHE A 25 -4.03 8.71 33.06
N LYS A 26 -3.47 8.91 34.26
CA LYS A 26 -2.17 9.54 34.49
C LYS A 26 -1.11 8.43 34.45
N GLY A 27 -0.06 8.61 33.65
CA GLY A 27 1.16 7.82 33.69
C GLY A 27 2.24 8.56 32.92
N GLY A 28 3.24 9.08 33.63
CA GLY A 28 4.34 9.84 33.04
C GLY A 28 5.34 8.93 32.31
N LEU A 29 5.90 9.44 31.21
CA LEU A 29 7.05 8.84 30.53
C LEU A 29 8.32 9.52 31.05
N HIS A 30 9.30 8.70 31.42
CA HIS A 30 10.64 9.15 31.79
C HIS A 30 11.49 9.24 30.52
N GLU A 31 12.08 10.41 30.30
CA GLU A 31 13.01 10.72 29.21
C GLU A 31 14.42 10.28 29.65
N SER A 32 15.19 9.65 28.76
CA SER A 32 16.63 9.45 28.96
C SER A 32 17.37 9.94 27.72
N ASP A 33 18.19 10.96 27.92
CA ASP A 33 19.00 11.64 26.92
C ASP A 33 20.22 10.82 26.49
N THR A 34 20.34 10.58 25.18
CA THR A 34 21.65 10.46 24.52
C THR A 34 21.56 11.02 23.09
N PRO A 35 22.56 11.78 22.62
CA PRO A 35 22.49 12.53 21.37
C PRO A 35 22.93 11.66 20.19
N TYR A 36 22.06 11.49 19.19
CA TYR A 36 22.47 11.08 17.85
C TYR A 36 21.94 12.09 16.83
N SER A 37 22.88 12.54 16.02
CA SER A 37 22.85 13.63 15.05
C SER A 37 21.75 13.52 14.00
N ASP A 38 21.10 14.66 13.73
CA ASP A 38 20.53 15.14 12.48
C ASP A 38 20.38 14.10 11.35
N GLY A 39 19.32 13.33 11.44
CA GLY A 39 18.75 12.49 10.38
C GLY A 39 17.28 12.29 10.73
N TRP A 40 16.38 12.52 9.78
CA TRP A 40 14.94 12.39 10.00
C TRP A 40 14.57 10.94 10.32
N HIS A 41 14.67 10.55 11.59
CA HIS A 41 14.30 9.23 12.07
C HIS A 41 12.99 9.30 12.86
N CYS A 42 11.98 8.56 12.40
CA CYS A 42 10.83 8.22 13.24
C CYS A 42 11.35 7.28 14.34
N ARG A 43 11.47 7.76 15.58
CA ARG A 43 11.82 6.89 16.71
C ARG A 43 10.74 5.82 16.87
N HIS A 44 11.14 4.56 16.77
CA HIS A 44 10.31 3.41 17.06
C HIS A 44 10.09 3.30 18.58
N TYR A 45 8.83 3.17 19.00
CA TYR A 45 8.51 2.70 20.36
C TYR A 45 8.44 1.18 20.30
N ASP A 46 9.43 0.51 20.89
CA ASP A 46 9.42 -0.93 21.09
C ASP A 46 8.66 -1.28 22.38
N ARG A 47 7.81 -2.31 22.34
CA ARG A 47 7.03 -2.79 23.49
C ARG A 47 7.80 -3.92 24.20
N ALA A 48 9.05 -3.70 24.54
CA ALA A 48 9.87 -4.65 25.27
C ALA A 48 10.10 -4.19 26.72
N ALA A 49 9.04 -4.18 27.54
CA ALA A 49 9.19 -4.00 29.00
C ALA A 49 7.96 -4.49 29.80
N LEU A 50 7.56 -5.76 29.66
CA LEU A 50 6.66 -6.41 30.64
C LEU A 50 6.98 -7.91 30.77
N HIS A 51 8.08 -8.25 31.45
CA HIS A 51 8.18 -9.53 32.15
C HIS A 51 8.18 -9.24 33.67
N GLY A 52 7.08 -9.60 34.33
CA GLY A 52 6.97 -9.50 35.78
C GLY A 52 5.61 -9.97 36.30
N ALA A 53 5.62 -11.16 36.91
CA ALA A 53 4.65 -11.70 37.87
C ALA A 53 3.26 -12.20 37.38
N GLY A 54 3.20 -13.52 37.12
CA GLY A 54 2.37 -14.43 37.91
C GLY A 54 0.84 -14.45 37.70
N ALA A 55 0.36 -15.36 36.85
CA ALA A 55 -0.85 -16.15 37.09
C ALA A 55 -0.87 -17.40 36.18
N ARG A 56 -1.16 -18.59 36.74
CA ARG A 56 -1.36 -19.85 35.98
C ARG A 56 -2.75 -19.88 35.32
N PRO A 57 -2.95 -20.59 34.20
CA PRO A 57 -4.19 -20.56 33.42
C PRO A 57 -5.20 -21.62 33.87
N ALA A 58 -6.48 -21.40 33.57
CA ALA A 58 -7.52 -22.43 33.57
C ALA A 58 -7.95 -22.75 32.12
N PRO A 59 -8.29 -24.01 31.78
CA PRO A 59 -8.37 -24.46 30.39
C PRO A 59 -9.80 -24.46 29.84
N GLN A 60 -10.01 -24.01 28.61
CA GLN A 60 -11.13 -24.42 27.74
C GLN A 60 -10.71 -24.41 26.26
N HIS A 61 -10.84 -25.57 25.60
CA HIS A 61 -10.83 -25.79 24.14
C HIS A 61 -12.29 -25.79 23.61
N PRO A 62 -12.55 -25.95 22.29
CA PRO A 62 -12.10 -25.14 21.16
C PRO A 62 -13.32 -24.72 20.29
N HIS A 63 -13.42 -23.47 19.87
CA HIS A 63 -14.34 -23.09 18.80
C HIS A 63 -13.74 -21.98 17.94
N GLY A 64 -13.33 -22.36 16.72
CA GLY A 64 -13.19 -21.52 15.54
C GLY A 64 -12.49 -20.19 15.74
N ASP A 65 -11.16 -20.20 15.73
CA ASP A 65 -10.34 -18.99 15.71
C ASP A 65 -10.58 -18.23 14.39
N ARG A 66 -11.41 -17.20 14.45
CA ARG A 66 -11.32 -16.06 13.54
C ARG A 66 -9.98 -15.40 13.83
N LEU A 67 -9.09 -15.33 12.83
CA LEU A 67 -7.85 -14.55 12.89
C LEU A 67 -8.18 -13.14 13.38
N ASP A 68 -7.74 -12.83 14.60
CA ASP A 68 -7.90 -11.55 15.27
C ASP A 68 -6.92 -10.55 14.65
N LEU A 69 -7.30 -9.99 13.50
CA LEU A 69 -6.51 -9.05 12.69
C LEU A 69 -6.16 -7.75 13.45
N ASP A 70 -6.75 -7.50 14.62
CA ASP A 70 -6.42 -6.38 15.50
C ASP A 70 -5.07 -6.55 16.23
N ARG A 71 -4.46 -7.75 16.20
CA ARG A 71 -3.12 -8.01 16.75
C ARG A 71 -1.98 -7.79 15.77
N ALA A 72 -2.27 -7.63 14.48
CA ALA A 72 -1.26 -7.22 13.50
C ALA A 72 -0.93 -5.75 13.74
N THR A 73 0.32 -5.45 14.10
CA THR A 73 0.88 -4.10 14.13
C THR A 73 0.39 -3.35 12.87
N PRO A 74 -0.26 -2.17 12.99
CA PRO A 74 -0.81 -1.50 11.83
C PRO A 74 0.30 -1.33 10.80
N ILE A 75 0.08 -1.92 9.63
CA ILE A 75 1.01 -1.97 8.52
C ILE A 75 1.23 -0.53 8.05
N ARG A 76 2.35 0.05 8.47
CA ARG A 76 2.73 1.40 8.11
C ARG A 76 3.56 1.32 6.85
N THR A 77 2.90 1.44 5.70
CA THR A 77 3.45 2.27 4.61
C THR A 77 3.98 3.55 5.27
N PRO A 78 5.01 4.25 4.79
CA PRO A 78 5.38 5.52 5.39
C PRO A 78 4.63 6.67 4.68
N PRO A 79 3.30 6.89 4.80
CA PRO A 79 2.76 8.18 4.41
C PRO A 79 2.90 9.08 5.64
N LEU A 80 3.55 10.23 5.48
CA LEU A 80 3.38 11.38 6.35
C LEU A 80 3.42 11.08 7.87
N CYS A 81 4.56 11.30 8.53
CA CYS A 81 4.60 11.26 10.00
C CYS A 81 3.57 12.26 10.56
N PRO A 82 2.43 11.80 11.14
CA PRO A 82 1.35 12.70 11.54
C PRO A 82 1.80 13.64 12.65
N LYS A 83 2.76 13.16 13.45
CA LYS A 83 3.48 13.97 14.43
C LYS A 83 4.25 15.10 13.77
N ALA A 84 5.05 14.84 12.74
CA ALA A 84 5.79 15.90 12.06
C ALA A 84 4.87 16.96 11.45
N LEU A 85 3.72 16.54 10.90
CA LEU A 85 2.73 17.49 10.40
C LEU A 85 2.05 18.27 11.54
N SER A 86 1.68 17.59 12.62
CA SER A 86 1.10 18.22 13.82
C SER A 86 2.04 19.27 14.41
N ASP A 87 3.30 18.90 14.63
CA ASP A 87 4.33 19.79 15.17
C ASP A 87 4.57 21.00 14.24
N LYS A 88 4.48 20.81 12.91
CA LYS A 88 4.68 21.89 11.93
C LYS A 88 3.50 22.85 11.84
N LEU A 89 2.28 22.35 12.01
CA LEU A 89 1.05 23.13 11.92
C LEU A 89 0.59 23.68 13.28
N ASP A 90 1.21 23.25 14.38
CA ASP A 90 0.79 23.53 15.75
C ASP A 90 -0.69 23.15 15.97
N ASP A 91 -1.08 21.99 15.45
CA ASP A 91 -2.45 21.49 15.50
C ASP A 91 -2.48 19.96 15.65
N ASN A 92 -3.59 19.42 16.13
CA ASN A 92 -3.79 17.99 16.32
C ASN A 92 -4.19 17.32 15.01
N ILE A 93 -3.27 16.57 14.39
CA ILE A 93 -3.57 15.78 13.21
C ILE A 93 -3.99 14.36 13.61
N ARG A 94 -5.23 13.99 13.24
CA ARG A 94 -5.73 12.62 13.31
C ARG A 94 -5.59 11.97 11.92
N VAL A 95 -5.14 10.71 11.90
CA VAL A 95 -5.12 9.89 10.68
C VAL A 95 -6.24 8.88 10.74
N ASP A 96 -7.05 8.84 9.69
CA ASP A 96 -8.05 7.80 9.46
C ASP A 96 -7.58 6.92 8.28
N PRO A 97 -7.13 5.67 8.53
CA PRO A 97 -6.61 4.79 7.49
C PRO A 97 -7.77 4.15 6.72
N VAL A 98 -8.26 4.87 5.71
CA VAL A 98 -9.38 4.42 4.85
C VAL A 98 -8.93 4.24 3.40
N GLY A 99 -9.61 3.36 2.67
CA GLY A 99 -9.40 3.20 1.23
C GLY A 99 -9.81 4.44 0.43
N ALA A 100 -9.33 4.54 -0.82
CA ALA A 100 -9.50 5.73 -1.67
C ALA A 100 -10.97 6.19 -1.80
N ALA A 101 -11.91 5.26 -1.98
CA ALA A 101 -13.33 5.58 -2.13
C ALA A 101 -13.91 6.30 -0.89
N GLU A 102 -13.61 5.79 0.32
CA GLU A 102 -14.06 6.43 1.56
C GLU A 102 -13.30 7.73 1.84
N GLY A 103 -12.03 7.81 1.45
CA GLY A 103 -11.24 9.05 1.51
C GLY A 103 -11.86 10.19 0.69
N PHE A 104 -12.24 9.91 -0.57
CA PHE A 104 -12.93 10.91 -1.41
C PHE A 104 -14.31 11.30 -0.86
N LYS A 105 -15.08 10.35 -0.32
CA LYS A 105 -16.36 10.66 0.35
C LYS A 105 -16.15 11.56 1.56
N ALA A 106 -15.10 11.34 2.36
CA ALA A 106 -14.78 12.17 3.51
C ALA A 106 -14.39 13.60 3.09
N LEU A 107 -13.57 13.75 2.06
CA LEU A 107 -13.24 15.05 1.48
C LEU A 107 -14.48 15.80 0.99
N ALA A 108 -15.35 15.14 0.23
CA ALA A 108 -16.56 15.76 -0.33
C ALA A 108 -17.54 16.24 0.74
N ARG A 109 -17.52 15.65 1.94
CA ARG A 109 -18.38 16.02 3.07
C ARG A 109 -17.81 17.19 3.89
N ASP A 110 -16.50 17.46 3.84
CA ASP A 110 -15.87 18.51 4.66
C ASP A 110 -15.77 19.85 3.93
N SER A 111 -16.80 20.68 4.08
CA SER A 111 -16.82 22.05 3.54
C SER A 111 -15.90 23.04 4.26
N ARG A 112 -15.28 22.65 5.39
CA ARG A 112 -14.45 23.53 6.22
C ARG A 112 -12.98 23.56 5.77
N GLY A 113 -12.53 22.57 5.00
CA GLY A 113 -11.14 22.42 4.57
C GLY A 113 -10.20 21.93 5.68
N THR A 114 -10.73 21.18 6.66
CA THR A 114 -9.96 20.59 7.77
C THR A 114 -9.54 19.15 7.49
N THR A 115 -10.12 18.51 6.47
CA THR A 115 -9.77 17.17 6.02
C THR A 115 -8.78 17.27 4.86
N ILE A 116 -7.65 16.58 4.99
CA ILE A 116 -6.65 16.40 3.93
C ILE A 116 -6.57 14.91 3.64
N MET A 117 -6.58 14.55 2.35
CA MET A 117 -6.30 13.18 1.93
C MET A 117 -4.87 13.10 1.42
N VAL A 118 -4.08 12.19 1.99
CA VAL A 118 -2.80 11.77 1.42
C VAL A 118 -3.06 10.54 0.58
N PHE A 119 -2.77 10.63 -0.71
CA PHE A 119 -2.96 9.53 -1.66
C PHE A 119 -1.72 9.34 -2.52
N HIS A 120 -1.51 8.12 -3.00
CA HIS A 120 -0.46 7.81 -3.97
C HIS A 120 -1.04 7.79 -5.39
N SER A 121 -0.22 7.42 -6.38
CA SER A 121 -0.58 7.48 -7.81
C SER A 121 -1.88 6.77 -8.22
N GLN A 122 -2.46 5.91 -7.37
CA GLN A 122 -3.75 5.26 -7.60
C GLN A 122 -4.86 6.25 -7.97
N SER A 123 -4.98 7.38 -7.28
CA SER A 123 -6.10 8.30 -7.57
C SER A 123 -6.02 8.88 -8.98
N TYR A 124 -4.81 9.15 -9.48
CA TYR A 124 -4.60 9.56 -10.87
C TYR A 124 -4.84 8.39 -11.84
N LEU A 125 -4.39 7.19 -11.46
CA LEU A 125 -4.54 5.99 -12.28
C LEU A 125 -6.01 5.58 -12.41
N GLN A 126 -6.81 5.67 -11.36
CA GLN A 126 -8.24 5.38 -11.39
C GLN A 126 -8.98 6.28 -12.40
N GLN A 127 -8.66 7.57 -12.42
CA GLN A 127 -9.15 8.49 -13.45
C GLN A 127 -8.67 8.08 -14.85
N LEU A 128 -7.39 7.70 -14.99
CA LEU A 128 -6.79 7.24 -16.25
C LEU A 128 -7.44 5.96 -16.79
N TYR A 129 -7.66 4.97 -15.93
CA TYR A 129 -8.32 3.71 -16.28
C TYR A 129 -9.84 3.86 -16.41
N GLY A 130 -10.37 5.04 -16.08
CA GLY A 130 -11.80 5.31 -16.14
C GLY A 130 -12.61 4.44 -15.18
N VAL A 131 -12.04 4.08 -14.03
CA VAL A 131 -12.71 3.29 -13.01
C VAL A 131 -13.99 3.99 -12.57
N GLU A 132 -15.11 3.29 -12.63
CA GLU A 132 -16.41 3.84 -12.29
C GLU A 132 -16.43 4.42 -10.87
N GLY A 133 -17.08 5.59 -10.73
CA GLY A 133 -17.15 6.31 -9.45
C GLY A 133 -15.86 7.06 -9.05
N SER A 134 -14.80 7.02 -9.87
CA SER A 134 -13.59 7.80 -9.62
C SER A 134 -13.80 9.27 -9.97
N PRO A 135 -13.46 10.21 -9.08
CA PRO A 135 -13.59 11.64 -9.36
C PRO A 135 -12.56 12.11 -10.40
N ASP A 136 -12.81 13.28 -10.99
CA ASP A 136 -11.77 13.98 -11.73
C ASP A 136 -10.90 14.73 -10.72
N VAL A 137 -9.81 14.12 -10.29
CA VAL A 137 -9.00 14.67 -9.18
C VAL A 137 -8.38 16.03 -9.50
N PHE A 138 -8.25 16.38 -10.78
CA PHE A 138 -7.70 17.67 -11.21
C PHE A 138 -8.76 18.76 -11.35
N ALA A 139 -10.02 18.38 -11.61
CA ALA A 139 -11.13 19.33 -11.69
C ALA A 139 -11.82 19.54 -10.33
N ASP A 140 -11.94 18.47 -9.53
CA ASP A 140 -12.78 18.44 -8.34
C ASP A 140 -12.02 18.84 -7.06
N TYR A 141 -10.68 18.79 -7.04
CA TYR A 141 -9.87 18.99 -5.84
C TYR A 141 -8.64 19.88 -6.05
N ASN A 142 -8.19 20.52 -4.95
CA ASN A 142 -6.90 21.19 -4.89
C ASN A 142 -5.82 20.17 -4.55
N VAL A 143 -5.02 19.78 -5.55
CA VAL A 143 -3.93 18.82 -5.40
C VAL A 143 -2.65 19.54 -4.95
N GLY A 144 -2.12 19.13 -3.80
CA GLY A 144 -0.86 19.64 -3.25
C GLY A 144 0.40 19.02 -3.90
N PRO A 145 1.60 19.41 -3.44
CA PRO A 145 2.85 18.84 -3.93
C PRO A 145 3.01 17.36 -3.52
N THR A 146 3.82 16.61 -4.27
CA THR A 146 4.31 15.30 -3.85
C THR A 146 5.20 15.46 -2.62
N ILE A 147 4.90 14.73 -1.54
CA ILE A 147 5.63 14.82 -0.27
C ILE A 147 6.55 13.62 0.00
N ALA A 148 6.39 12.53 -0.76
CA ALA A 148 7.20 11.32 -0.65
C ALA A 148 7.18 10.55 -1.98
N VAL A 149 8.27 9.84 -2.26
CA VAL A 149 8.39 8.90 -3.39
C VAL A 149 8.56 7.50 -2.82
N ASN A 150 7.83 6.54 -3.38
CA ASN A 150 7.97 5.14 -3.03
C ASN A 150 9.14 4.57 -3.85
N PRO A 151 10.21 4.01 -3.23
CA PRO A 151 11.37 3.47 -3.95
C PRO A 151 10.99 2.28 -4.85
N GLY A 152 9.86 1.63 -4.60
CA GLY A 152 9.36 0.60 -5.50
C GLY A 152 8.18 -0.19 -4.94
N ASN A 153 7.34 -0.66 -5.88
CA ASN A 153 6.43 -1.74 -5.60
C ASN A 153 7.05 -3.08 -5.97
N ALA A 154 6.63 -4.08 -5.24
CA ALA A 154 7.10 -5.44 -5.35
C ALA A 154 5.93 -6.43 -5.43
N TYR A 155 6.24 -7.60 -5.94
CA TYR A 155 5.37 -8.76 -5.98
C TYR A 155 5.92 -9.80 -5.02
N PHE A 156 5.00 -10.38 -4.26
CA PHE A 156 5.28 -11.28 -3.18
C PHE A 156 4.48 -12.56 -3.34
N VAL A 157 5.04 -13.63 -2.80
CA VAL A 157 4.42 -14.95 -2.65
C VAL A 157 4.55 -15.40 -1.19
N PRO A 158 3.72 -16.32 -0.69
CA PRO A 158 3.96 -16.97 0.60
C PRO A 158 5.37 -17.57 0.69
N ALA A 159 5.99 -17.59 1.87
CA ALA A 159 7.34 -18.12 2.01
C ALA A 159 7.46 -19.60 1.61
N ASP A 160 6.42 -20.38 1.90
CA ASP A 160 6.27 -21.79 1.55
C ASP A 160 5.79 -22.02 0.10
N SER A 161 5.52 -20.95 -0.67
CA SER A 161 5.04 -21.03 -2.04
C SER A 161 5.94 -21.89 -2.93
N PRO A 162 5.38 -22.67 -3.88
CA PRO A 162 6.18 -23.37 -4.89
C PRO A 162 6.90 -22.41 -5.83
N TYR A 163 6.49 -21.13 -5.89
CA TYR A 163 7.11 -20.11 -6.73
C TYR A 163 8.21 -19.39 -5.95
N LYS A 164 9.44 -19.40 -6.47
CA LYS A 164 10.58 -18.68 -5.87
C LYS A 164 11.04 -17.51 -6.74
N THR A 165 10.64 -17.51 -8.01
CA THR A 165 11.00 -16.51 -9.02
C THR A 165 9.82 -16.19 -9.94
N MET A 166 9.92 -15.09 -10.70
CA MET A 166 8.98 -14.83 -11.79
C MET A 166 9.01 -15.91 -12.88
N ASP A 167 10.15 -16.58 -13.09
CA ASP A 167 10.25 -17.67 -14.06
C ASP A 167 9.41 -18.88 -13.64
N ASP A 168 9.32 -19.18 -12.34
CA ASP A 168 8.43 -20.23 -11.84
C ASP A 168 6.96 -19.89 -12.09
N ILE A 169 6.59 -18.62 -11.85
CA ILE A 169 5.23 -18.10 -12.11
C ILE A 169 4.88 -18.21 -13.60
N PHE A 170 5.78 -17.78 -14.47
CA PHE A 170 5.54 -17.86 -15.91
C PHE A 170 5.56 -19.31 -16.41
N GLY A 171 6.45 -20.16 -15.90
CA GLY A 171 6.47 -21.59 -16.22
C GLY A 171 5.18 -22.30 -15.80
N ALA A 172 4.61 -21.96 -14.63
CA ALA A 172 3.30 -22.45 -14.22
C ALA A 172 2.21 -22.02 -15.20
N ALA A 173 2.20 -20.74 -15.59
CA ALA A 173 1.24 -20.24 -16.57
C ALA A 173 1.40 -20.89 -17.96
N GLU A 174 2.63 -21.16 -18.40
CA GLU A 174 2.94 -21.85 -19.66
C GLU A 174 2.36 -23.27 -19.70
N THR A 175 2.38 -23.97 -18.56
CA THR A 175 1.84 -25.35 -18.44
C THR A 175 0.33 -25.41 -18.25
N GLY A 176 -0.36 -24.26 -18.23
CA GLY A 176 -1.81 -24.22 -18.03
C GLY A 176 -2.23 -24.10 -16.56
N THR A 177 -1.29 -23.94 -15.62
CA THR A 177 -1.59 -23.80 -14.19
C THR A 177 -2.04 -22.36 -13.91
N PRO A 178 -3.25 -22.13 -13.36
CA PRO A 178 -3.68 -20.79 -12.98
C PRO A 178 -2.82 -20.24 -11.85
N VAL A 179 -2.28 -19.03 -12.03
CA VAL A 179 -1.59 -18.25 -10.99
C VAL A 179 -2.45 -17.03 -10.68
N ARG A 180 -2.95 -16.96 -9.46
CA ARG A 180 -3.88 -15.94 -8.98
C ARG A 180 -3.11 -14.76 -8.39
N VAL A 181 -3.31 -13.57 -8.94
CA VAL A 181 -2.58 -12.36 -8.55
C VAL A 181 -3.53 -11.35 -7.92
N ALA A 182 -3.39 -11.06 -6.64
CA ALA A 182 -4.20 -10.05 -5.96
C ALA A 182 -3.79 -8.64 -6.39
N ILE A 183 -4.72 -7.95 -7.03
CA ILE A 183 -4.52 -6.60 -7.56
C ILE A 183 -5.68 -5.69 -7.16
N GLN A 184 -5.38 -4.41 -7.07
CA GLN A 184 -6.38 -3.36 -7.00
C GLN A 184 -6.65 -2.79 -8.39
N PRO A 185 -7.89 -2.87 -8.90
CA PRO A 185 -8.29 -2.21 -10.13
C PRO A 185 -8.08 -0.68 -10.05
N GLY A 186 -7.45 -0.13 -11.09
CA GLY A 186 -7.02 1.28 -11.16
C GLY A 186 -5.85 1.62 -10.22
N GLY A 187 -5.27 0.63 -9.54
CA GLY A 187 -4.11 0.80 -8.66
C GLY A 187 -2.79 0.52 -9.37
N VAL A 188 -1.67 0.78 -8.68
CA VAL A 188 -0.32 0.52 -9.23
C VAL A 188 -0.09 -0.98 -9.49
N SER A 189 -0.73 -1.84 -8.71
CA SER A 189 -0.75 -3.29 -8.92
C SER A 189 -1.26 -3.70 -10.31
N GLU A 190 -2.17 -2.92 -10.92
CA GLU A 190 -2.69 -3.23 -12.24
C GLU A 190 -1.65 -3.00 -13.35
N ILE A 191 -0.74 -2.04 -13.17
CA ILE A 191 0.33 -1.76 -14.13
C ILE A 191 1.28 -2.96 -14.20
N GLY A 192 1.76 -3.42 -13.05
CA GLY A 192 2.68 -4.57 -13.02
C GLY A 192 1.97 -5.88 -13.41
N PHE A 193 0.69 -6.05 -13.07
CA PHE A 193 -0.11 -7.18 -13.55
C PHE A 193 -0.23 -7.18 -15.07
N THR A 194 -0.47 -6.02 -15.69
CA THR A 194 -0.48 -5.90 -17.16
C THR A 194 0.87 -6.27 -17.76
N ALA A 195 1.98 -5.92 -17.09
CA ALA A 195 3.32 -6.34 -17.51
C ALA A 195 3.52 -7.86 -17.37
N MET A 196 3.01 -8.50 -16.31
CA MET A 196 3.01 -9.96 -16.16
C MET A 196 2.25 -10.65 -17.29
N LEU A 197 1.06 -10.16 -17.63
CA LEU A 197 0.28 -10.67 -18.76
C LEU A 197 1.05 -10.57 -20.09
N ASN A 198 1.76 -9.46 -20.30
CA ASN A 198 2.58 -9.29 -21.50
C ASN A 198 3.79 -10.23 -21.50
N ALA A 199 4.47 -10.37 -20.36
CA ALA A 199 5.60 -11.27 -20.20
C ALA A 199 5.21 -12.73 -20.48
N ALA A 200 4.12 -13.21 -19.89
CA ALA A 200 3.58 -14.55 -20.14
C ALA A 200 3.30 -14.78 -21.63
N ARG A 201 2.56 -13.86 -22.28
CA ARG A 201 2.25 -13.94 -23.71
C ARG A 201 3.50 -13.99 -24.59
N LEU A 202 4.52 -13.17 -24.29
CA LEU A 202 5.76 -13.13 -25.06
C LEU A 202 6.55 -14.44 -24.94
N ARG A 203 6.44 -15.13 -23.81
CA ARG A 203 7.08 -16.42 -23.56
C ARG A 203 6.33 -17.57 -24.25
N ALA A 204 5.02 -17.65 -24.02
CA ALA A 204 4.15 -18.62 -24.68
C ALA A 204 2.77 -17.98 -24.95
N PRO A 205 2.43 -17.68 -26.21
CA PRO A 205 1.12 -17.10 -26.55
C PRO A 205 -0.04 -17.95 -26.04
N GLY A 206 -0.98 -17.33 -25.32
CA GLY A 206 -2.11 -17.99 -24.68
C GLY A 206 -1.89 -18.26 -23.19
N SER A 207 -0.64 -18.32 -22.72
CA SER A 207 -0.34 -18.53 -21.29
C SER A 207 -0.76 -17.36 -20.41
N GLU A 208 -0.94 -16.16 -20.98
CA GLU A 208 -1.43 -15.00 -20.23
C GLU A 208 -2.86 -15.19 -19.70
N ALA A 209 -3.63 -16.13 -20.24
CA ALA A 209 -4.95 -16.50 -19.70
C ALA A 209 -4.84 -17.20 -18.34
N ASN A 210 -3.68 -17.78 -18.02
CA ASN A 210 -3.44 -18.47 -16.75
C ASN A 210 -2.88 -17.54 -15.66
N ILE A 211 -2.63 -16.27 -15.97
CA ILE A 211 -2.33 -15.24 -14.97
C ILE A 211 -3.66 -14.55 -14.62
N VAL A 212 -4.26 -14.95 -13.51
CA VAL A 212 -5.66 -14.64 -13.17
C VAL A 212 -5.72 -13.51 -12.15
N PRO A 213 -6.47 -12.42 -12.37
CA PRO A 213 -6.60 -11.36 -11.39
C PRO A 213 -7.53 -11.77 -10.25
N VAL A 214 -7.13 -11.47 -9.00
CA VAL A 214 -7.99 -11.47 -7.82
C VAL A 214 -8.19 -10.02 -7.41
N ASN A 215 -9.40 -9.50 -7.62
CA ASN A 215 -9.68 -8.09 -7.33
C ASN A 215 -9.78 -7.87 -5.81
N ALA A 216 -8.79 -7.16 -5.27
CA ALA A 216 -8.68 -6.80 -3.87
C ALA A 216 -8.68 -5.26 -3.70
N GLY A 217 -9.07 -4.79 -2.52
CA GLY A 217 -9.15 -3.37 -2.21
C GLY A 217 -7.83 -2.80 -1.71
N ALA A 218 -7.74 -2.59 -0.40
CA ALA A 218 -6.56 -2.08 0.27
C ALA A 218 -5.47 -3.15 0.40
N GLN A 219 -4.32 -2.75 0.93
CA GLN A 219 -3.20 -3.67 1.08
C GLN A 219 -3.49 -4.79 2.10
N SER A 220 -4.25 -4.48 3.15
CA SER A 220 -4.81 -5.48 4.08
C SER A 220 -5.60 -6.58 3.38
N ASP A 221 -6.40 -6.21 2.37
CA ASP A 221 -7.29 -7.16 1.68
C ASP A 221 -6.47 -8.14 0.83
N LYS A 222 -5.32 -7.68 0.30
CA LYS A 222 -4.38 -8.55 -0.43
C LYS A 222 -3.66 -9.51 0.51
N TYR A 223 -3.24 -9.06 1.70
CA TYR A 223 -2.66 -9.96 2.70
C TYR A 223 -3.64 -11.06 3.07
N GLN A 224 -4.88 -10.67 3.39
CA GLN A 224 -5.92 -11.64 3.71
C GLN A 224 -6.15 -12.60 2.54
N ALA A 225 -6.21 -12.11 1.31
CA ALA A 225 -6.36 -12.97 0.14
C ALA A 225 -5.18 -13.96 -0.03
N MET A 226 -3.95 -13.57 0.27
CA MET A 226 -2.80 -14.49 0.21
C MET A 226 -2.87 -15.54 1.33
N TRP A 227 -3.07 -15.10 2.58
CA TRP A 227 -3.04 -15.99 3.73
C TRP A 227 -4.26 -16.90 3.86
N ASP A 228 -5.39 -16.53 3.24
CA ASP A 228 -6.55 -17.40 3.04
C ASP A 228 -6.41 -18.29 1.80
N GLU A 229 -5.23 -18.33 1.17
CA GLU A 229 -4.95 -19.11 -0.05
C GLU A 229 -5.88 -18.76 -1.23
N LEU A 230 -6.43 -17.54 -1.28
CA LEU A 230 -7.25 -17.03 -2.38
C LEU A 230 -6.40 -16.42 -3.51
N ALA A 231 -5.17 -16.00 -3.21
CA ALA A 231 -4.20 -15.47 -4.16
C ALA A 231 -2.81 -16.10 -3.93
N ASP A 232 -2.12 -16.39 -5.03
CA ASP A 232 -0.77 -16.98 -5.01
C ASP A 232 0.32 -15.89 -4.99
N VAL A 233 0.00 -14.73 -5.57
CA VAL A 233 0.88 -13.58 -5.67
C VAL A 233 0.12 -12.33 -5.21
N ILE A 234 0.75 -11.46 -4.44
CA ILE A 234 0.21 -10.11 -4.14
C ILE A 234 1.17 -9.03 -4.61
N ASN A 235 0.64 -7.82 -4.82
CA ASN A 235 1.45 -6.62 -5.03
C ASN A 235 1.36 -5.67 -3.84
N GLY A 236 2.49 -5.08 -3.43
CA GLY A 236 2.58 -4.07 -2.38
C GLY A 236 3.84 -3.21 -2.48
N SER A 237 3.95 -2.16 -1.67
CA SER A 237 5.19 -1.37 -1.56
C SER A 237 6.24 -2.15 -0.77
N ILE A 238 7.51 -1.96 -1.10
CA ILE A 238 8.62 -2.60 -0.36
C ILE A 238 8.51 -2.27 1.13
N GLN A 239 8.31 -0.99 1.49
CA GLN A 239 8.30 -0.55 2.89
C GLN A 239 7.15 -1.14 3.72
N ALA A 240 6.00 -1.42 3.11
CA ALA A 240 4.87 -1.99 3.84
C ALA A 240 4.98 -3.52 4.00
N ASN A 241 5.93 -4.16 3.31
CA ASN A 241 5.98 -5.60 3.14
C ASN A 241 7.31 -6.23 3.57
N GLU A 242 8.41 -5.47 3.60
CA GLU A 242 9.76 -5.98 3.85
C GLU A 242 9.89 -6.72 5.19
N GLN A 243 9.16 -6.28 6.21
CA GLN A 243 9.07 -6.95 7.51
C GLN A 243 8.59 -8.40 7.43
N PHE A 244 7.67 -8.72 6.50
CA PHE A 244 7.17 -10.09 6.31
C PHE A 244 8.17 -10.95 5.52
N ALA A 245 9.06 -10.33 4.76
CA ALA A 245 10.16 -11.02 4.08
C ALA A 245 11.31 -11.40 5.01
N GLN A 246 11.27 -10.94 6.26
CA GLN A 246 12.26 -11.24 7.31
C GLN A 246 11.74 -12.24 8.34
N LEU A 247 10.47 -12.62 8.25
CA LEU A 247 9.91 -13.61 9.15
C LEU A 247 10.52 -14.99 8.87
N PRO A 248 10.59 -15.86 9.90
CA PRO A 248 10.93 -17.26 9.72
C PRO A 248 10.05 -17.92 8.65
N ALA A 249 10.61 -18.86 7.87
CA ALA A 249 9.88 -19.50 6.78
C ALA A 249 8.68 -20.35 7.22
N ASP A 250 8.61 -20.72 8.51
CA ASP A 250 7.49 -21.42 9.14
C ASP A 250 6.43 -20.48 9.73
N ASP A 251 6.64 -19.16 9.67
CA ASP A 251 5.62 -18.19 10.04
C ASP A 251 4.53 -18.15 8.94
N PRO A 252 3.25 -18.29 9.31
CA PRO A 252 2.14 -18.34 8.35
C PRO A 252 1.95 -17.04 7.56
N THR A 253 2.58 -15.95 7.99
CA THR A 253 2.52 -14.63 7.33
C THR A 253 3.80 -14.27 6.58
N ALA A 254 4.82 -15.15 6.61
CA ALA A 254 6.07 -14.94 5.90
C ALA A 254 5.87 -14.88 4.38
N MET A 255 6.60 -13.99 3.74
CA MET A 255 6.53 -13.76 2.29
C MET A 255 7.92 -13.75 1.66
N HIS A 256 7.99 -13.93 0.34
CA HIS A 256 9.22 -13.70 -0.42
C HIS A 256 8.98 -12.77 -1.60
N PHE A 257 9.97 -11.92 -1.85
CA PHE A 257 10.02 -11.14 -3.09
C PHE A 257 10.21 -12.08 -4.27
N VAL A 258 9.42 -11.89 -5.32
CA VAL A 258 9.66 -12.53 -6.63
C VAL A 258 10.00 -11.50 -7.70
N TRP A 259 9.59 -10.24 -7.51
CA TRP A 259 9.86 -9.16 -8.45
C TRP A 259 9.72 -7.79 -7.79
N ILE A 260 10.69 -6.91 -8.04
CA ILE A 260 10.60 -5.47 -7.79
C ILE A 260 10.45 -4.75 -9.12
N ALA A 261 9.35 -4.01 -9.27
CA ALA A 261 8.98 -3.34 -10.51
C ALA A 261 9.76 -2.04 -10.77
N ALA A 262 10.43 -1.50 -9.75
CA ALA A 262 11.28 -0.33 -9.87
C ALA A 262 12.55 -0.61 -10.70
N THR A 263 13.07 0.41 -11.37
CA THR A 263 14.37 0.31 -12.05
C THR A 263 15.51 0.49 -11.04
N PRO A 264 16.74 0.04 -11.37
CA PRO A 264 17.91 0.32 -10.54
C PRO A 264 18.09 1.81 -10.25
N GLU A 265 17.82 2.69 -11.21
CA GLU A 265 17.94 4.14 -11.04
C GLU A 265 16.89 4.69 -10.06
N THR A 266 15.69 4.11 -10.01
CA THR A 266 14.68 4.46 -8.99
C THR A 266 15.09 3.93 -7.63
N LEU A 267 15.59 2.69 -7.53
CA LEU A 267 16.06 2.11 -6.27
C LEU A 267 17.27 2.87 -5.71
N ALA A 268 18.13 3.42 -6.57
CA ALA A 268 19.26 4.24 -6.17
C ALA A 268 18.86 5.59 -5.55
N GLN A 269 17.63 6.06 -5.74
CA GLN A 269 17.10 7.27 -5.10
C GLN A 269 16.65 7.02 -3.66
N GLY A 270 16.44 5.76 -3.28
CA GLY A 270 16.17 5.38 -1.90
C GLY A 270 17.43 5.36 -1.02
N PRO A 271 17.30 5.18 0.30
CA PRO A 271 18.44 5.05 1.21
C PRO A 271 19.34 3.86 0.83
N GLU A 272 20.64 3.96 1.09
CA GLU A 272 21.60 2.87 0.78
C GLU A 272 21.42 1.68 1.71
N GLU A 273 21.16 1.97 2.99
CA GLU A 273 20.73 1.02 4.01
C GLU A 273 19.44 0.27 3.63
N GLY A 274 18.67 0.80 2.67
CA GLY A 274 17.44 0.23 2.15
C GLY A 274 16.23 0.45 3.05
N MET A 275 15.38 -0.56 3.19
CA MET A 275 14.13 -0.51 3.93
C MET A 275 14.10 -1.65 4.95
N GLY A 276 14.18 -1.31 6.24
CA GLY A 276 14.36 -2.29 7.32
C GLY A 276 15.68 -3.03 7.18
N ALA A 277 15.65 -4.38 7.21
CA ALA A 277 16.83 -5.20 6.90
C ALA A 277 16.97 -5.53 5.39
N THR A 278 16.09 -5.01 4.53
CA THR A 278 16.18 -5.19 3.07
C THR A 278 17.00 -4.06 2.46
N ASN A 279 18.32 -4.25 2.38
CA ASN A 279 19.23 -3.25 1.81
C ASN A 279 19.10 -3.12 0.28
N ARG A 280 19.73 -2.10 -0.31
CA ARG A 280 19.64 -1.84 -1.75
C ARG A 280 20.13 -2.99 -2.62
N ASP A 281 21.21 -3.67 -2.23
CA ASP A 281 21.75 -4.79 -2.97
C ASP A 281 20.77 -5.99 -2.98
N ALA A 282 20.13 -6.26 -1.85
CA ALA A 282 19.07 -7.26 -1.74
C ALA A 282 17.88 -6.90 -2.64
N MET A 283 17.49 -5.62 -2.71
CA MET A 283 16.44 -5.17 -3.63
C MET A 283 16.84 -5.38 -5.11
N LEU A 284 18.09 -5.11 -5.48
CA LEU A 284 18.57 -5.26 -6.85
C LEU A 284 18.55 -6.72 -7.35
N ALA A 285 18.60 -7.71 -6.45
CA ALA A 285 18.45 -9.12 -6.80
C ALA A 285 17.07 -9.46 -7.38
N TYR A 286 16.04 -8.68 -7.03
CA TYR A 286 14.66 -8.85 -7.49
C TYR A 286 14.23 -7.83 -8.54
N ALA A 287 15.12 -6.89 -8.89
CA ALA A 287 14.89 -5.88 -9.90
C ALA A 287 15.61 -6.23 -11.21
N ARG A 288 15.41 -5.42 -12.25
CA ARG A 288 16.19 -5.55 -13.49
C ARG A 288 17.68 -5.26 -13.20
N PRO A 289 18.63 -5.96 -13.85
CA PRO A 289 18.42 -7.01 -14.86
C PRO A 289 18.19 -8.41 -14.30
N ALA A 290 18.39 -8.64 -12.99
CA ALA A 290 18.29 -9.97 -12.38
C ALA A 290 16.90 -10.60 -12.54
N THR A 291 15.85 -9.79 -12.42
CA THR A 291 14.47 -10.17 -12.75
C THR A 291 13.97 -9.33 -13.92
N SER A 292 13.46 -9.98 -14.96
CA SER A 292 12.96 -9.29 -16.17
C SER A 292 11.50 -9.63 -16.44
N VAL A 293 10.63 -8.63 -16.27
CA VAL A 293 9.22 -8.70 -16.65
C VAL A 293 8.99 -7.64 -17.75
N PRO A 294 8.99 -8.03 -19.03
CA PRO A 294 8.83 -7.08 -20.12
C PRO A 294 7.45 -6.41 -20.07
N ALA A 295 7.41 -5.10 -19.89
CA ALA A 295 6.23 -4.29 -20.13
C ALA A 295 6.28 -3.78 -21.58
N SER A 296 5.38 -4.25 -22.47
CA SER A 296 5.23 -3.63 -23.79
C SER A 296 4.33 -2.39 -23.70
N LEU A 297 4.59 -1.39 -24.55
CA LEU A 297 3.84 -0.13 -24.60
C LEU A 297 2.42 -0.28 -25.19
N ASP A 298 2.00 -1.47 -25.61
CA ASP A 298 0.66 -1.71 -26.17
C ASP A 298 -0.43 -1.95 -25.10
N TRP A 299 -0.18 -1.55 -23.85
CA TRP A 299 -1.15 -1.68 -22.75
C TRP A 299 -2.52 -1.03 -23.04
N LYS A 300 -2.57 -0.05 -23.96
CA LYS A 300 -3.82 0.64 -24.37
C LYS A 300 -4.77 -0.26 -25.17
N SER A 301 -4.29 -1.35 -25.76
CA SER A 301 -5.13 -2.25 -26.56
C SER A 301 -5.91 -3.24 -25.70
N ARG A 302 -5.57 -3.40 -24.41
CA ARG A 302 -6.20 -4.37 -23.52
C ARG A 302 -7.22 -3.70 -22.58
N PRO A 303 -8.37 -4.36 -22.32
CA PRO A 303 -9.22 -3.99 -21.20
C PRO A 303 -8.42 -4.11 -19.89
N SER A 304 -8.66 -3.19 -18.97
CA SER A 304 -8.26 -3.32 -17.57
C SER A 304 -8.82 -4.62 -16.97
N SER A 305 -8.32 -5.01 -15.80
CA SER A 305 -8.92 -6.04 -14.94
C SER A 305 -10.41 -5.77 -14.64
N SER A 306 -10.84 -4.51 -14.73
CA SER A 306 -12.24 -4.09 -14.62
C SER A 306 -13.00 -4.03 -15.96
N GLY A 307 -12.43 -4.53 -17.06
CA GLY A 307 -13.06 -4.58 -18.38
C GLY A 307 -13.11 -3.26 -19.15
N HIS A 308 -12.52 -2.19 -18.63
CA HIS A 308 -12.54 -0.85 -19.22
C HIS A 308 -11.26 -0.55 -19.99
N ARG A 309 -11.36 0.15 -21.12
CA ARG A 309 -10.15 0.61 -21.83
C ARG A 309 -9.60 1.87 -21.16
N PRO A 310 -8.27 1.98 -21.01
CA PRO A 310 -7.66 3.20 -20.48
C PRO A 310 -8.01 4.43 -21.32
N ARG A 311 -8.32 5.55 -20.66
CA ARG A 311 -8.53 6.85 -21.31
C ARG A 311 -7.21 7.39 -21.85
N SER A 312 -7.24 8.16 -22.94
CA SER A 312 -6.02 8.78 -23.47
C SER A 312 -5.56 9.91 -22.54
N ILE A 313 -4.31 9.85 -22.06
CA ILE A 313 -3.67 10.93 -21.32
C ILE A 313 -2.29 11.20 -21.93
N SER A 314 -1.85 12.45 -21.87
CA SER A 314 -0.54 12.89 -22.38
C SER A 314 0.61 12.13 -21.71
N SER A 315 1.71 11.94 -22.45
CA SER A 315 2.93 11.25 -22.00
C SER A 315 3.58 11.86 -20.74
N LYS A 316 3.21 13.09 -20.37
CA LYS A 316 3.70 13.78 -19.16
C LYS A 316 3.13 13.19 -17.86
N VAL A 317 1.86 12.75 -17.86
CA VAL A 317 1.21 12.16 -16.66
C VAL A 317 1.75 10.76 -16.37
N TRP A 318 2.16 10.05 -17.42
CA TRP A 318 2.77 8.72 -17.30
C TRP A 318 4.13 8.79 -16.59
N LYS A 319 4.98 9.77 -16.91
CA LYS A 319 6.26 9.97 -16.21
C LYS A 319 6.08 10.27 -14.72
N ALA A 320 5.00 10.94 -14.31
CA ALA A 320 4.73 11.22 -12.90
C ALA A 320 4.13 10.02 -12.13
N SER A 321 3.64 8.98 -12.83
CA SER A 321 3.00 7.80 -12.22
C SER A 321 3.92 6.58 -12.11
N VAL A 322 5.06 6.62 -12.81
CA VAL A 322 6.08 5.55 -12.89
C VAL A 322 7.36 5.92 -12.11
N ILE A 323 7.37 7.09 -11.47
CA ILE A 323 8.39 7.51 -10.48
C ILE A 323 7.81 7.28 -9.09
#